data_AF-A0A1F3MCR2-F1
#
_entry.id   AF-A0A1F3MCR2-F1
#
_cell.length_a   1.000
_cell.length_b   1.000
_cell.length_c   1.000
_cell.angle_alpha   90.00
_cell.angle_beta   90.00
_cell.angle_gamma   90.00
#
_symmetry.space_group_name_H-M   'P 1'
#
loop_
_entity.id
_entity.type
_entity.pdbx_description
1 polymer ?
#
loop_
_entity_poly.entity_id
_entity_poly.type
_entity_poly.pdbx_seq_one_letter_code
_entity_poly.pdbx_strand_id
1 'polypeptide(L)'
;METTLTSLRSHLGRSADPVWKAGAERYFKEPVKFYGLSNSAARKIGSEYFRQLKGSTKEEILALCEELMKSGLMEETIIACNWSDRLKKKFLPADFETFERWISRYVNNWAACDTLCNHTVGEFIMMYPDFLSELKRFTQSDNRWMRRAAAVTLIIPA
;
A
#
# COMPACT_ATOMS: atom_id res chain seq x y z
N MET A 1 -12.37 -12.40 8.35
CA MET A 1 -11.22 -11.56 7.91
C MET A 1 -9.91 -12.34 7.92
N GLU A 2 -9.54 -13.02 9.02
CA GLU A 2 -8.32 -13.86 9.06
C GLU A 2 -8.26 -14.93 7.95
N THR A 3 -9.38 -15.60 7.66
CA THR A 3 -9.44 -16.64 6.62
C THR A 3 -9.03 -16.13 5.24
N THR A 4 -9.39 -14.87 4.91
CA THR A 4 -9.02 -14.25 3.63
C THR A 4 -7.52 -13.99 3.55
N LEU A 5 -6.93 -13.41 4.61
CA LEU A 5 -5.49 -13.13 4.66
C LEU A 5 -4.67 -14.42 4.61
N THR A 6 -5.04 -15.42 5.38
CA THR A 6 -4.38 -16.74 5.38
C THR A 6 -4.42 -17.38 3.99
N SER A 7 -5.57 -17.33 3.32
CA SER A 7 -5.72 -17.89 1.98
C SER A 7 -4.89 -17.11 0.94
N LEU A 8 -4.91 -15.77 1.00
CA LEU A 8 -4.13 -14.90 0.13
C LEU A 8 -2.63 -15.15 0.28
N ARG A 9 -2.13 -15.14 1.52
CA ARG A 9 -0.70 -15.40 1.82
C ARG A 9 -0.26 -16.78 1.36
N SER A 10 -1.12 -17.80 1.54
CA SER A 10 -0.85 -19.15 1.05
C SER A 10 -0.82 -19.23 -0.48
N HIS A 11 -1.64 -18.45 -1.17
CA HIS A 11 -1.60 -18.36 -2.63
C HIS A 11 -0.31 -17.67 -3.08
N LEU A 12 0.03 -16.52 -2.51
CA LEU A 12 1.29 -15.80 -2.80
C LEU A 12 2.51 -16.70 -2.58
N GLY A 13 2.59 -17.40 -1.45
CA GLY A 13 3.70 -18.30 -1.15
C GLY A 13 3.85 -19.46 -2.15
N ARG A 14 2.73 -20.04 -2.62
CA ARG A 14 2.76 -21.13 -3.63
C ARG A 14 3.10 -20.64 -5.04
N SER A 15 2.91 -19.36 -5.31
CA SER A 15 3.19 -18.74 -6.60
C SER A 15 4.57 -18.07 -6.67
N ALA A 16 5.39 -18.20 -5.61
CA ALA A 16 6.71 -17.62 -5.52
C ALA A 16 7.70 -18.24 -6.53
N ASP A 17 8.46 -17.39 -7.21
CA ASP A 17 9.60 -17.77 -8.04
C ASP A 17 10.92 -17.34 -7.35
N PRO A 18 11.78 -18.30 -6.94
CA PRO A 18 13.08 -17.99 -6.30
C PRO A 18 14.02 -17.18 -7.18
N VAL A 19 13.99 -17.39 -8.50
CA VAL A 19 14.85 -16.68 -9.46
C VAL A 19 14.40 -15.23 -9.55
N TRP A 20 13.09 -15.01 -9.65
CA TRP A 20 12.52 -13.66 -9.63
C TRP A 20 12.85 -12.94 -8.31
N LYS A 21 12.67 -13.64 -7.18
CA LYS A 21 12.98 -13.10 -5.85
C LYS A 21 14.42 -12.61 -5.74
N ALA A 22 15.40 -13.43 -6.13
CA ALA A 22 16.81 -13.05 -6.09
C ALA A 22 17.14 -11.88 -7.04
N GLY A 23 16.42 -11.75 -8.15
CA GLY A 23 16.51 -10.58 -9.03
C GLY A 23 16.00 -9.31 -8.34
N ALA A 24 14.82 -9.38 -7.73
CA ALA A 24 14.19 -8.25 -7.05
C ALA A 24 15.00 -7.78 -5.83
N GLU A 25 15.51 -8.70 -5.01
CA GLU A 25 16.33 -8.38 -3.84
C GLU A 25 17.62 -7.62 -4.22
N ARG A 26 18.21 -7.92 -5.40
CA ARG A 26 19.40 -7.21 -5.91
C ARG A 26 19.09 -5.81 -6.46
N TYR A 27 17.84 -5.56 -6.85
CA TYR A 27 17.43 -4.28 -7.44
C TYR A 27 17.25 -3.19 -6.37
N PHE A 28 16.73 -3.55 -5.19
CA PHE A 28 16.52 -2.60 -4.11
C PHE A 28 17.82 -2.32 -3.34
N LYS A 29 18.05 -1.05 -3.01
CA LYS A 29 19.17 -0.64 -2.15
C LYS A 29 18.86 -0.88 -0.68
N GLU A 30 17.60 -0.74 -0.30
CA GLU A 30 17.09 -1.07 1.02
C GLU A 30 16.71 -2.56 1.11
N PRO A 31 16.78 -3.17 2.29
CA PRO A 31 16.28 -4.52 2.48
C PRO A 31 14.75 -4.53 2.29
N VAL A 32 14.28 -5.16 1.22
CA VAL A 32 12.87 -5.36 0.92
C VAL A 32 12.56 -6.85 0.91
N LYS A 33 11.46 -7.25 1.55
CA LYS A 33 11.03 -8.65 1.61
C LYS A 33 10.11 -8.96 0.45
N PHE A 34 10.30 -10.12 -0.16
CA PHE A 34 9.49 -10.61 -1.26
C PHE A 34 9.04 -12.05 -1.02
N TYR A 35 7.85 -12.36 -1.54
CA TYR A 35 7.49 -13.74 -1.86
C TYR A 35 8.29 -14.24 -3.06
N GLY A 36 8.36 -13.43 -4.12
CA GLY A 36 8.99 -13.80 -5.39
C GLY A 36 8.06 -13.66 -6.58
N LEU A 37 7.18 -12.65 -6.60
CA LEU A 37 6.26 -12.42 -7.71
C LEU A 37 6.43 -11.03 -8.31
N SER A 38 6.22 -10.95 -9.62
CA SER A 38 6.07 -9.65 -10.29
C SER A 38 4.88 -8.86 -9.76
N ASN A 39 4.95 -7.52 -9.87
CA ASN A 39 3.86 -6.63 -9.50
C ASN A 39 2.54 -6.98 -10.22
N SER A 40 2.60 -7.41 -11.49
CA SER A 40 1.42 -7.80 -12.26
C SER A 40 0.79 -9.09 -11.73
N ALA A 41 1.60 -10.09 -11.36
CA ALA A 41 1.12 -11.32 -10.74
C ALA A 41 0.50 -11.06 -9.36
N ALA A 42 1.16 -10.28 -8.51
CA ALA A 42 0.64 -9.89 -7.19
C ALA A 42 -0.70 -9.13 -7.31
N ARG A 43 -0.81 -8.17 -8.24
CA ARG A 43 -2.07 -7.43 -8.51
C ARG A 43 -3.19 -8.33 -9.03
N LYS A 44 -2.86 -9.31 -9.88
CA LYS A 44 -3.83 -10.29 -10.39
C LYS A 44 -4.42 -11.12 -9.25
N ILE A 45 -3.56 -11.72 -8.43
CA ILE A 45 -3.97 -12.50 -7.25
C ILE A 45 -4.78 -11.61 -6.30
N GLY A 46 -4.27 -10.42 -5.94
CA GLY A 46 -4.97 -9.48 -5.07
C GLY A 46 -6.36 -9.08 -5.60
N SER A 47 -6.53 -8.95 -6.91
CA SER A 47 -7.82 -8.65 -7.53
C SER A 47 -8.83 -9.80 -7.39
N GLU A 48 -8.36 -11.05 -7.44
CA GLU A 48 -9.21 -12.24 -7.24
C GLU A 48 -9.77 -12.29 -5.81
N TYR A 49 -8.92 -12.02 -4.82
CA TYR A 49 -9.35 -11.95 -3.41
C TYR A 49 -10.22 -10.73 -3.12
N PHE A 50 -9.96 -9.58 -3.76
CA PHE A 50 -10.80 -8.39 -3.57
C PHE A 50 -12.26 -8.66 -3.96
N ARG A 51 -12.52 -9.46 -5.00
CA ARG A 51 -13.89 -9.84 -5.40
C ARG A 51 -14.64 -10.61 -4.30
N GLN A 52 -13.91 -11.34 -3.47
CA GLN A 52 -14.46 -12.11 -2.36
C GLN A 52 -14.82 -11.22 -1.16
N LEU A 53 -14.29 -9.99 -1.11
CA LEU A 53 -14.63 -8.97 -0.12
C LEU A 53 -15.92 -8.21 -0.46
N LYS A 54 -16.68 -8.67 -1.47
CA LYS A 54 -17.96 -8.07 -1.84
C LYS A 54 -18.94 -8.22 -0.67
N GLY A 55 -19.29 -7.09 -0.06
CA GLY A 55 -20.15 -7.03 1.13
C GLY A 55 -19.43 -6.50 2.37
N SER A 56 -18.10 -6.47 2.37
CA SER A 56 -17.32 -5.85 3.45
C SER A 56 -17.45 -4.33 3.45
N THR A 57 -17.35 -3.75 4.64
CA THR A 57 -17.31 -2.30 4.84
C THR A 57 -15.97 -1.72 4.40
N LYS A 58 -15.89 -0.40 4.25
CA LYS A 58 -14.62 0.28 3.93
C LYS A 58 -13.60 0.02 5.04
N GLU A 59 -14.05 0.12 6.29
CA GLU A 59 -13.26 -0.01 7.51
C GLU A 59 -12.65 -1.43 7.61
N GLU A 60 -13.44 -2.46 7.30
CA GLU A 60 -12.95 -3.84 7.25
C GLU A 60 -11.86 -4.01 6.18
N ILE A 61 -12.06 -3.46 4.99
CA ILE A 61 -11.07 -3.57 3.91
C ILE A 61 -9.80 -2.78 4.25
N LEU A 62 -9.91 -1.59 4.84
CA LEU A 62 -8.75 -0.83 5.31
C LEU A 62 -8.00 -1.57 6.43
N ALA A 63 -8.71 -2.22 7.35
CA ALA A 63 -8.06 -3.07 8.36
C ALA A 63 -7.28 -4.24 7.74
N LEU A 64 -7.82 -4.88 6.69
CA LEU A 64 -7.07 -5.89 5.93
C LEU A 64 -5.83 -5.31 5.24
N CYS A 65 -5.95 -4.11 4.65
CA CYS A 65 -4.81 -3.41 4.05
C CYS A 65 -3.72 -3.14 5.09
N GLU A 66 -4.08 -2.73 6.30
CA GLU A 66 -3.14 -2.53 7.39
C GLU A 66 -2.40 -3.81 7.78
N GLU A 67 -3.10 -4.95 7.89
CA GLU A 67 -2.47 -6.25 8.16
C GLU A 67 -1.51 -6.71 7.05
N LEU A 68 -1.82 -6.36 5.79
CA LEU A 68 -0.93 -6.62 4.65
C LEU A 68 0.33 -5.72 4.71
N MET A 69 0.16 -4.43 5.02
CA MET A 69 1.26 -3.47 5.14
C MET A 69 2.21 -3.84 6.28
N LYS A 70 1.68 -4.29 7.43
CA LYS A 70 2.46 -4.74 8.60
C LYS A 70 3.46 -5.87 8.28
N SER A 71 3.19 -6.68 7.27
CA SER A 71 4.09 -7.78 6.89
C SER A 71 5.47 -7.29 6.40
N GLY A 72 5.53 -6.07 5.85
CA GLY A 72 6.70 -5.52 5.17
C GLY A 72 7.07 -6.24 3.87
N LEU A 73 6.20 -7.14 3.37
CA LEU A 73 6.36 -7.80 2.08
C LEU A 73 5.88 -6.86 0.97
N MET A 74 6.66 -6.75 -0.10
CA MET A 74 6.35 -5.84 -1.19
C MET A 74 5.06 -6.22 -1.92
N GLU A 75 4.82 -7.52 -2.15
CA GLU A 75 3.62 -8.00 -2.82
C GLU A 75 2.36 -7.72 -1.98
N GLU A 76 2.41 -7.92 -0.65
CA GLU A 76 1.30 -7.58 0.25
C GLU A 76 1.05 -6.07 0.27
N THR A 77 2.10 -5.26 0.31
CA THR A 77 2.03 -3.79 0.25
C THR A 77 1.36 -3.31 -1.03
N ILE A 78 1.73 -3.89 -2.19
CA ILE A 78 1.12 -3.56 -3.49
C ILE A 78 -0.37 -3.93 -3.50
N ILE A 79 -0.73 -5.08 -2.92
CA ILE A 79 -2.13 -5.51 -2.82
C ILE A 79 -2.92 -4.54 -1.92
N ALA A 80 -2.38 -4.17 -0.76
CA ALA A 80 -2.98 -3.20 0.14
C ALA A 80 -3.23 -1.85 -0.55
N CYS A 81 -2.21 -1.31 -1.24
CA CYS A 81 -2.35 -0.06 -2.00
C CYS A 81 -3.39 -0.17 -3.12
N ASN A 82 -3.47 -1.31 -3.81
CA ASN A 82 -4.48 -1.52 -4.85
C ASN A 82 -5.89 -1.62 -4.28
N TRP A 83 -6.05 -2.25 -3.11
CA TRP A 83 -7.34 -2.37 -2.45
C TRP A 83 -7.80 -1.02 -1.90
N SER A 84 -6.93 -0.25 -1.25
CA SER A 84 -7.27 1.09 -0.75
C SER A 84 -7.63 2.05 -1.89
N ASP A 85 -6.90 2.04 -3.01
CA ASP A 85 -7.24 2.89 -4.17
C ASP A 85 -8.63 2.58 -4.74
N ARG A 86 -9.07 1.31 -4.75
CA ARG A 86 -10.44 0.94 -5.17
C ARG A 86 -11.53 1.51 -4.26
N LEU A 87 -11.19 1.90 -3.04
CA LEU A 87 -12.11 2.50 -2.08
C LEU A 87 -12.18 4.02 -2.19
N LYS A 88 -11.42 4.68 -3.08
CA LYS A 88 -11.29 6.14 -3.12
C LYS A 88 -12.61 6.91 -3.11
N LYS A 89 -13.64 6.42 -3.80
CA LYS A 89 -14.97 7.04 -3.80
C LYS A 89 -15.70 7.03 -2.44
N LYS A 90 -15.19 6.31 -1.45
CA LYS A 90 -15.76 6.14 -0.11
C LYS A 90 -14.91 6.80 0.99
N PHE A 91 -13.81 7.46 0.63
CA PHE A 91 -12.98 8.11 1.63
C PHE A 91 -13.76 9.22 2.36
N LEU A 92 -13.39 9.42 3.61
CA LEU A 92 -13.87 10.47 4.50
C LEU A 92 -12.65 11.14 5.15
N PRO A 93 -12.74 12.40 5.59
CA PRO A 93 -11.62 13.10 6.20
C PRO A 93 -10.91 12.33 7.33
N ALA A 94 -11.66 11.55 8.11
CA ALA A 94 -11.13 10.71 9.19
C ALA A 94 -10.17 9.60 8.71
N ASP A 95 -10.25 9.18 7.44
CA ASP A 95 -9.37 8.15 6.88
C ASP A 95 -7.92 8.63 6.73
N PHE A 96 -7.66 9.95 6.76
CA PHE A 96 -6.31 10.50 6.70
C PHE A 96 -5.40 9.92 7.80
N GLU A 97 -5.94 9.76 9.02
CA GLU A 97 -5.19 9.21 10.15
C GLU A 97 -4.70 7.78 9.86
N THR A 98 -5.48 7.00 9.12
CA THR A 98 -5.09 5.66 8.66
C THR A 98 -3.95 5.74 7.67
N PHE A 99 -4.03 6.63 6.67
CA PHE A 99 -2.99 6.76 5.66
C PHE A 99 -1.67 7.31 6.24
N GLU A 100 -1.73 8.31 7.11
CA GLU A 100 -0.57 8.82 7.84
C GLU A 100 0.10 7.72 8.67
N ARG A 101 -0.69 6.93 9.41
CA ARG A 101 -0.17 5.81 10.19
C ARG A 101 0.52 4.77 9.31
N TRP A 102 -0.01 4.48 8.13
CA TRP A 102 0.63 3.54 7.21
C TRP A 102 1.97 4.06 6.67
N ILE A 103 2.02 5.33 6.28
CA ILE A 103 3.27 5.96 5.80
C ILE A 103 4.31 5.97 6.92
N SER A 104 3.93 6.40 8.12
CA SER A 104 4.86 6.54 9.23
C SER A 104 5.38 5.21 9.77
N ARG A 105 4.56 4.14 9.75
CA ARG A 105 4.91 2.87 10.41
C ARG A 105 5.31 1.74 9.46
N TYR A 106 4.76 1.68 8.26
CA TYR A 106 4.86 0.48 7.42
C TYR A 106 5.59 0.73 6.09
N VAL A 107 5.59 1.97 5.59
CA VAL A 107 6.38 2.32 4.40
C VAL A 107 7.86 2.31 4.76
N ASN A 108 8.61 1.42 4.10
CA ASN A 108 10.03 1.19 4.38
C ASN A 108 10.92 1.25 3.12
N ASN A 109 10.34 1.48 1.94
CA ASN A 109 11.05 1.57 0.67
C ASN A 109 10.34 2.55 -0.27
N TRP A 110 11.06 2.99 -1.30
CA TRP A 110 10.56 4.03 -2.22
C TRP A 110 9.38 3.53 -3.06
N ALA A 111 9.38 2.26 -3.46
CA ALA A 111 8.33 1.71 -4.31
C ALA A 111 7.00 1.59 -3.55
N ALA A 112 7.05 1.21 -2.27
CA ALA A 112 5.89 1.22 -1.37
C ALA A 112 5.35 2.65 -1.18
N CYS A 113 6.25 3.60 -0.91
CA CYS A 113 5.89 5.01 -0.76
C CYS A 113 5.17 5.53 -2.00
N ASP A 114 5.74 5.31 -3.18
CA ASP A 114 5.21 5.84 -4.43
C ASP A 114 3.89 5.19 -4.81
N THR A 115 3.77 3.87 -4.62
CA THR A 115 2.52 3.14 -4.91
C THR A 115 1.38 3.62 -4.03
N LEU A 116 1.63 3.87 -2.73
CA LEU A 116 0.61 4.36 -1.82
C LEU A 116 0.27 5.83 -2.07
N CYS A 117 1.30 6.67 -2.22
CA CYS A 117 1.16 8.12 -2.18
C CYS A 117 0.64 8.70 -3.49
N ASN A 118 1.07 8.18 -4.65
CA ASN A 118 0.57 8.66 -5.95
C ASN A 118 -0.91 8.34 -6.16
N HIS A 119 -1.41 7.25 -5.54
CA HIS A 119 -2.78 6.80 -5.76
C HIS A 119 -3.64 7.08 -4.53
N THR A 120 -3.56 6.25 -3.49
CA THR A 120 -4.47 6.34 -2.33
C THR A 120 -4.44 7.70 -1.64
N VAL A 121 -3.25 8.21 -1.34
CA VAL A 121 -3.10 9.49 -0.64
C VAL A 121 -3.34 10.66 -1.60
N GLY A 122 -2.87 10.57 -2.85
CA GLY A 122 -3.10 11.59 -3.87
C GLY A 122 -4.59 11.81 -4.12
N GLU A 123 -5.35 10.74 -4.34
CA GLU A 123 -6.81 10.78 -4.51
C GLU A 123 -7.50 11.37 -3.27
N PHE A 124 -7.04 11.02 -2.07
CA PHE A 124 -7.56 11.61 -0.83
C PHE A 124 -7.36 13.14 -0.80
N ILE A 125 -6.15 13.62 -1.12
CA ILE A 125 -5.85 15.06 -1.13
C ILE A 125 -6.66 15.78 -2.22
N MET A 126 -6.89 15.15 -3.36
CA MET A 126 -7.74 15.71 -4.42
C MET A 126 -9.20 15.89 -3.96
N MET A 127 -9.72 14.98 -3.12
CA MET A 127 -11.06 15.11 -2.54
C MET A 127 -11.12 16.09 -1.36
N TYR A 128 -10.03 16.19 -0.59
CA TYR A 128 -9.95 16.99 0.64
C TYR A 128 -8.69 17.88 0.64
N PRO A 129 -8.66 18.95 -0.18
CA PRO A 129 -7.46 19.77 -0.36
C PRO A 129 -6.98 20.50 0.90
N ASP A 130 -7.83 20.67 1.92
CA ASP A 130 -7.43 21.27 3.21
C ASP A 130 -6.31 20.47 3.92
N PHE A 131 -6.20 19.17 3.62
CA PHE A 131 -5.15 18.30 4.13
C PHE A 131 -3.78 18.50 3.44
N LEU A 132 -3.66 19.41 2.46
CA LEU A 132 -2.35 19.85 1.95
C LEU A 132 -1.45 20.40 3.06
N SER A 133 -2.04 20.98 4.11
CA SER A 133 -1.33 21.44 5.31
C SER A 133 -0.61 20.29 6.04
N GLU A 134 -1.21 19.10 6.08
CA GLU A 134 -0.60 17.91 6.69
C GLU A 134 0.60 17.41 5.90
N LEU A 135 0.57 17.51 4.56
CA LEU A 135 1.75 17.20 3.74
C LEU A 135 2.91 18.14 4.06
N LYS A 136 2.64 19.42 4.36
CA LYS A 136 3.71 20.33 4.83
C LYS A 136 4.29 19.86 6.16
N ARG A 137 3.46 19.39 7.10
CA ARG A 137 3.97 18.80 8.35
C ARG A 137 4.84 17.57 8.10
N PHE A 138 4.49 16.73 7.12
CA PHE A 138 5.29 15.56 6.76
C PHE A 138 6.73 15.93 6.34
N THR A 139 6.93 17.10 5.71
CA THR A 139 8.28 17.57 5.32
C THR A 139 9.22 17.79 6.51
N GLN A 140 8.68 18.00 7.71
CA GLN A 140 9.45 18.25 8.93
C GLN A 140 9.71 16.97 9.74
N SER A 141 9.22 15.81 9.30
CA SER A 141 9.41 14.55 10.00
C SER A 141 10.85 14.04 9.85
N ASP A 142 11.42 13.45 10.91
CA ASP A 142 12.68 12.71 10.83
C ASP A 142 12.55 11.44 9.96
N ASN A 143 11.34 10.91 9.81
CA ASN A 143 11.07 9.78 8.94
C ASN A 143 11.18 10.21 7.47
N ARG A 144 12.20 9.68 6.77
CA ARG A 144 12.45 9.99 5.36
C ARG A 144 11.27 9.64 4.44
N TRP A 145 10.46 8.64 4.79
CA TRP A 145 9.31 8.22 4.00
C TRP A 145 8.12 9.17 4.16
N MET A 146 7.95 9.77 5.33
CA MET A 146 7.00 10.87 5.52
C MET A 146 7.39 12.05 4.63
N ARG A 147 8.66 12.46 4.64
CA ARG A 147 9.15 13.54 3.78
C ARG A 147 8.98 13.22 2.29
N ARG A 148 9.24 11.97 1.88
CA ARG A 148 9.01 11.52 0.49
C ARG A 148 7.53 11.55 0.13
N ALA A 149 6.66 11.05 1.00
CA ALA A 149 5.22 11.04 0.79
C ALA A 149 4.68 12.45 0.52
N ALA A 150 5.15 13.46 1.28
CA ALA A 150 4.76 14.86 1.08
C ALA A 150 4.92 15.36 -0.36
N ALA A 151 6.03 14.98 -1.01
CA ALA A 151 6.32 15.37 -2.39
C ALA A 151 5.57 14.47 -3.39
N VAL A 152 5.60 13.15 -3.16
CA VAL A 152 5.09 12.15 -4.10
C VAL A 152 3.57 12.17 -4.18
N THR A 153 2.86 12.45 -3.09
CA THR A 153 1.39 12.60 -3.08
C THR A 153 0.87 13.64 -4.08
N LEU A 154 1.69 14.62 -4.48
CA LEU A 154 1.30 15.69 -5.41
C LEU A 154 1.66 15.39 -6.87
N ILE A 155 2.22 14.21 -7.15
CA ILE A 155 2.50 13.76 -8.51
C ILE A 155 1.20 13.23 -9.10
N ILE A 156 0.76 13.82 -10.21
CA ILE A 156 -0.41 13.34 -10.95
C ILE A 156 -0.11 11.90 -11.43
N PRO A 157 -1.00 10.92 -11.16
CA PRO A 157 -0.83 9.57 -11.67
C PRO A 157 -0.68 9.59 -13.20
N ALA A 158 0.42 9.01 -13.71
CA ALA A 158 0.62 8.78 -15.14
C ALA A 158 -0.30 7.67 -15.67
#